data_AF-A0AA38SAS2-F1
#
_entry.id   AF-A0AA38SAS2-F1
#
_cell.length_a   1.000
_cell.length_b   1.000
_cell.length_c   1.000
_cell.angle_alpha   90.00
_cell.angle_beta   90.00
_cell.angle_gamma   90.00
#
_symmetry.space_group_name_H-M   'P 1'
#
loop_
_entity.id
_entity.type
_entity.pdbx_description
1 polymer ?
#
loop_
_entity_poly.entity_id
_entity_poly.type
_entity_poly.pdbx_seq_one_letter_code
_entity_poly.pdbx_strand_id
1 'polypeptide(L)'
;MKKTVGFYIVYARGGTWSFGIKHLTTSRKSQSQTTMSISVERCPRSCSSHGTCQDVVEMSGLSLYSYCWCDRTHGGFDCSDELVSHRGLILQSISLIASNAAFVLPAYWALRQKAFAEWVLYTSSGISSGLYHACDVGAWCALSFHVLQFMDFWLSFMAVVSTFVYLAAIDEPSKRTIHTIVAILTALMAETGATRSSNIVLVIAIGSIGLLVGWLIEFFTHYRRYSFSTEFLLNMLQRWQTINGWLHNVIKTVIRRFRWFFVLAGFVALAMAATSWSLESTESYWFWHSMWHVSIYTSSFFFICSKVNVINSEDQGSTNTEYQLTRQDSLSRNEDRSTHI
;
A
#
# COMPACT_ATOMS: atom_id res chain seq x y z
N MET A 1 16.11 48.28 -31.35
CA MET A 1 15.73 47.13 -30.49
C MET A 1 14.95 47.65 -29.29
N LYS A 2 13.66 47.31 -29.18
CA LYS A 2 12.83 47.62 -28.01
C LYS A 2 13.09 46.55 -26.96
N LYS A 3 13.70 46.91 -25.84
CA LYS A 3 13.86 46.01 -24.69
C LYS A 3 12.70 46.24 -23.74
N THR A 4 11.85 45.24 -23.58
CA THR A 4 10.75 45.26 -22.61
C THR A 4 11.19 44.47 -21.39
N VAL A 5 11.08 45.07 -20.21
CA VAL A 5 11.27 44.40 -18.92
C VAL A 5 9.92 44.40 -18.22
N GLY A 6 9.44 43.21 -17.87
CA GLY A 6 8.19 43.03 -17.15
C GLY A 6 8.44 42.21 -15.89
N PHE A 7 7.73 42.53 -14.82
CA PHE A 7 7.72 41.76 -13.57
C PHE A 7 6.29 41.68 -13.05
N TYR A 8 5.96 40.57 -12.41
CA TYR A 8 4.68 40.38 -11.74
C TYR A 8 4.86 40.61 -10.24
N ILE A 9 3.93 41.35 -9.64
CA ILE A 9 3.80 41.46 -8.19
C ILE A 9 2.68 40.52 -7.78
N VAL A 10 3.04 39.35 -7.27
CA VAL A 10 2.08 38.33 -6.83
C VAL A 10 1.66 38.61 -5.38
N TYR A 11 0.40 38.33 -5.04
CA TYR A 11 -0.16 38.53 -3.69
C TYR A 11 -0.03 39.97 -3.17
N ALA A 12 -0.25 40.95 -4.05
CA ALA A 12 -0.21 42.36 -3.68
C ALA A 12 -1.26 42.66 -2.59
N ARG A 13 -0.82 43.26 -1.48
CA ARG A 13 -1.71 43.70 -0.39
C ARG A 13 -2.30 45.07 -0.71
N GLY A 14 -3.51 45.31 -0.21
CA GLY A 14 -4.15 46.63 -0.28
C GLY A 14 -3.29 47.69 0.42
N GLY A 15 -3.11 48.84 -0.23
CA GLY A 15 -2.30 49.94 0.29
C GLY A 15 -1.89 50.93 -0.80
N THR A 16 -1.11 51.93 -0.41
CA THR A 16 -0.55 52.93 -1.34
C THR A 16 0.80 52.46 -1.86
N TRP A 17 0.93 52.29 -3.18
CA TRP A 17 2.16 51.87 -3.85
C TRP A 17 2.83 53.06 -4.54
N SER A 18 4.16 53.14 -4.43
CA SER A 18 4.97 54.17 -5.11
C SER A 18 6.00 53.49 -6.00
N PHE A 19 6.05 53.85 -7.28
CA PHE A 19 6.97 53.29 -8.26
C PHE A 19 7.96 54.35 -8.73
N GLY A 20 9.25 54.01 -8.78
CA GLY A 20 10.32 54.91 -9.23
C GLY A 20 11.19 54.25 -10.30
N ILE A 21 11.49 54.99 -11.37
CA ILE A 21 12.38 54.53 -12.45
C ILE A 21 13.62 55.42 -12.46
N LYS A 22 14.80 54.80 -12.44
CA LYS A 22 16.09 55.49 -12.51
C LYS A 22 16.95 54.92 -13.63
N HIS A 23 17.43 55.78 -14.52
CA HIS A 23 18.43 55.40 -15.53
C HIS A 23 19.83 55.42 -14.91
N LEU A 24 20.59 54.33 -15.09
CA LEU A 24 21.93 54.16 -14.52
C LEU A 24 23.04 54.71 -15.42
N THR A 25 22.76 55.07 -16.68
CA THR A 25 23.78 55.46 -17.66
C THR A 25 23.63 56.91 -18.12
N THR A 26 24.67 57.71 -17.87
CA THR A 26 24.79 59.13 -18.24
C THR A 26 25.38 59.34 -19.65
N SER A 27 25.02 58.51 -20.63
CA SER A 27 25.45 58.76 -22.02
C SER A 27 24.55 59.80 -22.66
N ARG A 28 25.06 61.02 -22.83
CA ARG A 28 24.38 62.25 -23.32
C ARG A 28 23.79 62.17 -24.74
N LYS A 29 23.56 60.99 -25.34
CA LYS A 29 23.18 60.86 -26.75
C LYS A 29 22.11 59.81 -27.10
N SER A 30 21.28 59.38 -26.17
CA SER A 30 20.05 58.65 -26.54
C SER A 30 18.84 59.19 -25.79
N GLN A 31 17.96 59.91 -26.48
CA GLN A 31 16.58 60.14 -26.06
C GLN A 31 15.83 58.80 -26.08
N SER A 32 16.08 57.94 -25.10
CA SER A 32 15.33 56.72 -24.92
C SER A 32 14.00 57.07 -24.26
N GLN A 33 12.91 57.05 -25.03
CA GLN A 33 11.58 57.17 -24.48
C GLN A 33 11.26 55.90 -23.67
N THR A 34 11.09 56.06 -22.37
CA THR A 34 10.72 54.97 -21.45
C THR A 34 9.24 55.11 -21.13
N THR A 35 8.45 54.07 -21.40
CA THR A 35 7.03 54.00 -21.04
C THR A 35 6.86 52.95 -19.96
N MET A 36 6.24 53.33 -18.84
CA MET A 36 5.82 52.39 -17.79
C MET A 36 4.32 52.16 -17.92
N SER A 37 3.91 50.90 -18.00
CA SER A 37 2.50 50.50 -17.93
C SER A 37 2.31 49.61 -16.71
N ILE A 38 1.31 49.93 -15.90
CA ILE A 38 0.91 49.12 -14.75
C ILE A 38 -0.53 48.67 -15.02
N SER A 39 -0.75 47.37 -15.02
CA SER A 39 -2.05 46.75 -15.17
C SER A 39 -2.29 45.77 -14.03
N VAL A 40 -3.56 45.61 -13.66
CA VAL A 40 -4.00 44.51 -12.80
C VAL A 40 -4.56 43.45 -13.72
N GLU A 41 -3.95 42.26 -13.66
CA GLU A 41 -4.39 41.09 -14.43
C GLU A 41 -4.92 40.04 -13.45
N ARG A 42 -6.02 39.38 -13.82
CA ARG A 42 -6.58 38.27 -13.04
C ARG A 42 -5.66 37.06 -13.09
N CYS A 43 -5.41 36.56 -14.30
CA CYS A 43 -4.51 35.44 -14.55
C CYS A 43 -3.45 35.86 -15.56
N PRO A 44 -2.18 35.98 -15.15
CA PRO A 44 -1.09 36.32 -16.04
C PRO A 44 -1.05 35.38 -17.25
N ARG A 45 -0.92 35.96 -18.46
CA ARG A 45 -0.78 35.22 -19.73
C ARG A 45 -1.83 34.12 -19.97
N SER A 46 -3.03 34.27 -19.39
CA SER A 46 -4.05 33.22 -19.44
C SER A 46 -3.53 31.86 -18.94
N CYS A 47 -2.76 31.87 -17.84
CA CYS A 47 -2.13 30.69 -17.24
C CYS A 47 -1.20 29.94 -18.21
N SER A 48 -0.51 30.70 -19.07
CA SER A 48 0.44 30.18 -20.07
C SER A 48 -0.12 29.06 -20.94
N SER A 49 -1.44 28.98 -21.13
CA SER A 49 -2.16 27.87 -21.79
C SER A 49 -1.97 26.47 -21.16
N HIS A 50 -1.41 26.41 -19.95
CA HIS A 50 -1.14 25.19 -19.18
C HIS A 50 -2.00 25.10 -17.91
N GLY A 51 -3.16 25.75 -17.93
CA GLY A 51 -4.06 25.79 -16.79
C GLY A 51 -5.36 26.53 -17.08
N THR A 52 -6.22 26.59 -16.08
CA THR A 52 -7.49 27.34 -16.14
C THR A 52 -7.48 28.48 -15.12
N CYS A 53 -8.01 29.63 -15.52
CA CYS A 53 -8.13 30.78 -14.64
C CYS A 53 -9.36 30.60 -13.73
N GLN A 54 -9.13 30.56 -12.42
CA GLN A 54 -10.19 30.43 -11.42
C GLN A 54 -10.38 31.77 -10.69
N ASP A 55 -11.64 32.19 -10.56
CA ASP A 55 -12.04 33.38 -9.83
C ASP A 55 -12.71 32.96 -8.51
N VAL A 56 -12.16 33.39 -7.38
CA VAL A 56 -12.70 33.08 -6.06
C VAL A 56 -13.14 34.37 -5.36
N VAL A 57 -14.37 34.33 -4.86
CA VAL A 57 -14.92 35.34 -3.97
C VAL A 57 -14.74 34.85 -2.54
N GLU A 58 -14.02 35.62 -1.72
CA GLU A 58 -13.90 35.31 -0.29
C GLU A 58 -15.28 35.33 0.38
N MET A 59 -15.52 34.48 1.39
CA MET A 59 -16.81 34.30 2.07
C MET A 59 -17.40 35.60 2.66
N SER A 60 -16.55 36.58 2.93
CA SER A 60 -16.92 37.93 3.37
C SER A 60 -17.53 38.80 2.25
N GLY A 61 -17.38 38.41 0.98
CA GLY A 61 -17.80 39.17 -0.19
C GLY A 61 -16.92 40.39 -0.51
N LEU A 62 -15.88 40.65 0.28
CA LEU A 62 -15.06 41.86 0.17
C LEU A 62 -13.80 41.70 -0.70
N SER A 63 -13.31 40.47 -0.90
CA SER A 63 -12.07 40.22 -1.66
C SER A 63 -12.35 39.29 -2.83
N LEU A 64 -12.07 39.77 -4.04
CA LEU A 64 -12.04 38.97 -5.27
C LEU A 64 -10.58 38.73 -5.62
N TYR A 65 -10.17 37.47 -5.72
CA TYR A 65 -8.86 37.12 -6.26
C TYR A 65 -8.98 36.04 -7.31
N SER A 66 -8.04 36.06 -8.23
CA SER A 66 -7.95 35.10 -9.32
C SER A 66 -6.61 34.38 -9.22
N TYR A 67 -6.59 33.11 -9.60
CA TYR A 67 -5.36 32.33 -9.65
C TYR A 67 -5.40 31.32 -10.79
N CYS A 68 -4.23 30.85 -11.19
CA CYS A 68 -4.09 29.81 -12.19
C CYS A 68 -4.16 28.43 -11.54
N TRP A 69 -5.13 27.63 -11.96
CA TRP A 69 -5.19 26.20 -11.65
C TRP A 69 -4.49 25.44 -12.77
N CYS A 70 -3.22 25.11 -12.53
CA CYS A 70 -2.35 24.48 -13.53
C CYS A 70 -2.72 23.02 -13.81
N ASP A 71 -2.35 22.56 -15.01
CA ASP A 71 -2.32 21.15 -15.34
C ASP A 71 -1.27 20.38 -14.51
N ARG A 72 -1.26 19.05 -14.60
CA ARG A 72 -0.38 18.21 -13.78
C ARG A 72 1.11 18.30 -14.15
N THR A 73 1.46 18.84 -15.30
CA THR A 73 2.83 18.90 -15.81
C THR A 73 3.48 20.27 -15.59
N HIS A 74 2.70 21.28 -15.21
CA HIS A 74 3.17 22.65 -15.06
C HIS A 74 2.89 23.21 -13.66
N GLY A 75 3.73 24.16 -13.24
CA GLY A 75 3.66 24.85 -11.98
C GLY A 75 4.02 26.33 -12.12
N GLY A 76 4.18 27.00 -10.99
CA GLY A 76 4.35 28.45 -10.93
C GLY A 76 3.02 29.21 -10.84
N PHE A 77 3.11 30.52 -10.63
CA PHE A 77 1.92 31.37 -10.44
C PHE A 77 1.10 31.57 -11.72
N ASP A 78 1.70 31.35 -12.89
CA ASP A 78 1.11 31.46 -14.22
C ASP A 78 1.22 30.17 -15.05
N CYS A 79 1.54 29.04 -14.41
CA CYS A 79 1.71 27.72 -15.04
C CYS A 79 2.81 27.68 -16.12
N SER A 80 3.84 28.54 -16.04
CA SER A 80 4.93 28.54 -17.02
C SER A 80 6.00 27.48 -16.77
N ASP A 81 6.11 26.97 -15.54
CA ASP A 81 7.23 26.13 -15.14
C ASP A 81 6.90 24.67 -15.43
N GLU A 82 7.58 24.05 -16.40
CA GLU A 82 7.44 22.62 -16.68
C GLU A 82 8.05 21.81 -15.51
N LEU A 83 7.19 21.19 -14.70
CA LEU A 83 7.59 20.36 -13.56
C LEU A 83 8.00 18.96 -14.01
N VAL A 84 7.23 18.38 -14.94
CA VAL A 84 7.44 17.01 -15.43
C VAL A 84 7.16 16.93 -16.92
N SER A 85 8.15 16.44 -17.68
CA SER A 85 7.96 16.20 -19.12
C SER A 85 6.90 15.13 -19.40
N HIS A 86 6.21 15.21 -20.54
CA HIS A 86 5.20 14.23 -20.94
C HIS A 86 5.69 12.77 -20.92
N ARG A 87 6.96 12.53 -21.33
CA ARG A 87 7.58 11.19 -21.23
C ARG A 87 7.82 10.77 -19.78
N GLY A 88 8.23 11.71 -18.94
CA GLY A 88 8.36 11.53 -17.50
C GLY A 88 7.02 11.13 -16.87
N LEU A 89 5.95 11.84 -17.18
CA LEU A 89 4.61 11.55 -16.69
C LEU A 89 4.17 10.12 -17.01
N ILE A 90 4.32 9.68 -18.27
CA ILE A 90 3.98 8.31 -18.68
C ILE A 90 4.77 7.28 -17.87
N LEU A 91 6.07 7.49 -17.69
CA LEU A 91 6.92 6.57 -16.95
C LEU A 91 6.52 6.52 -15.46
N GLN A 92 6.26 7.68 -14.86
CA GLN A 92 5.80 7.79 -13.47
C GLN A 92 4.47 7.05 -13.29
N SER A 93 3.50 7.27 -14.18
CA SER A 93 2.19 6.60 -14.13
C SER A 93 2.30 5.09 -14.32
N ILE A 94 3.07 4.64 -15.32
CA ILE A 94 3.29 3.20 -15.55
C ILE A 94 3.98 2.57 -14.36
N SER A 95 5.01 3.22 -13.80
CA SER A 95 5.72 2.70 -12.62
C SER A 95 4.76 2.47 -11.45
N LEU A 96 3.95 3.47 -11.10
CA LEU A 96 3.02 3.43 -9.98
C LEU A 96 1.94 2.35 -10.13
N ILE A 97 1.37 2.25 -11.33
CA ILE A 97 0.26 1.33 -11.59
C ILE A 97 0.79 -0.10 -11.80
N ALA A 98 1.87 -0.27 -12.57
CA ALA A 98 2.40 -1.59 -12.89
C ALA A 98 3.11 -2.24 -11.71
N SER A 99 3.72 -1.46 -10.79
CA SER A 99 4.34 -2.02 -9.58
C SER A 99 3.35 -2.81 -8.72
N ASN A 100 2.07 -2.43 -8.75
CA ASN A 100 1.02 -3.12 -8.02
C ASN A 100 0.80 -4.56 -8.49
N ALA A 101 1.09 -4.88 -9.76
CA ALA A 101 0.98 -6.25 -10.29
C ALA A 101 1.84 -7.27 -9.51
N ALA A 102 2.81 -6.82 -8.71
CA ALA A 102 3.54 -7.67 -7.77
C ALA A 102 2.62 -8.44 -6.79
N PHE A 103 1.40 -7.96 -6.52
CA PHE A 103 0.40 -8.67 -5.70
C PHE A 103 0.07 -10.07 -6.23
N VAL A 104 0.22 -10.29 -7.55
CA VAL A 104 -0.10 -11.57 -8.20
C VAL A 104 0.75 -12.70 -7.63
N LEU A 105 1.99 -12.43 -7.22
CA LEU A 105 2.90 -13.44 -6.65
C LEU A 105 2.37 -14.04 -5.34
N PRO A 106 2.15 -13.26 -4.26
CA PRO A 106 1.59 -13.80 -3.03
C PRO A 106 0.16 -14.30 -3.21
N ALA A 107 -0.67 -13.65 -4.05
CA ALA A 107 -2.04 -14.09 -4.32
C ALA A 107 -2.07 -15.49 -4.98
N TYR A 108 -1.29 -15.70 -6.04
CA TYR A 108 -1.19 -16.99 -6.72
C TYR A 108 -0.75 -18.09 -5.76
N TRP A 109 0.31 -17.84 -4.98
CA TRP A 109 0.81 -18.84 -4.04
C TRP A 109 -0.18 -19.12 -2.91
N ALA A 110 -0.83 -18.10 -2.35
CA ALA A 110 -1.89 -18.28 -1.35
C ALA A 110 -3.04 -19.16 -1.88
N LEU A 111 -3.47 -18.92 -3.12
CA LEU A 111 -4.48 -19.75 -3.78
C LEU A 111 -4.04 -21.21 -3.94
N ARG A 112 -2.78 -21.44 -4.34
CA ARG A 112 -2.19 -22.80 -4.43
C ARG A 112 -2.17 -23.52 -3.08
N GLN A 113 -2.01 -22.78 -1.99
CA GLN A 113 -2.05 -23.31 -0.63
C GLN A 113 -3.46 -23.40 -0.03
N LYS A 114 -4.51 -23.10 -0.80
CA LYS A 114 -5.91 -23.01 -0.33
C LYS A 114 -6.10 -22.02 0.83
N ALA A 115 -5.24 -21.01 0.91
CA ALA A 115 -5.30 -19.92 1.88
C ALA A 115 -6.23 -18.82 1.34
N PHE A 116 -7.54 -19.07 1.36
CA PHE A 116 -8.52 -18.22 0.65
C PHE A 116 -8.63 -16.80 1.23
N ALA A 117 -8.52 -16.64 2.56
CA ALA A 117 -8.59 -15.33 3.20
C ALA A 117 -7.42 -14.44 2.74
N GLU A 118 -6.21 -14.99 2.76
CA GLU A 118 -4.99 -14.33 2.32
C GLU A 118 -5.04 -14.03 0.82
N TRP A 119 -5.52 -14.97 -0.01
CA TRP A 119 -5.71 -14.75 -1.44
C TRP A 119 -6.65 -13.58 -1.74
N VAL A 120 -7.81 -13.50 -1.07
CA VAL A 120 -8.74 -12.38 -1.22
C VAL A 120 -8.09 -11.08 -0.79
N LEU A 121 -7.34 -11.07 0.32
CA LEU A 121 -6.67 -9.88 0.82
C LEU A 121 -5.62 -9.35 -0.17
N TYR A 122 -4.69 -10.20 -0.66
CA TYR A 122 -3.67 -9.75 -1.63
C TYR A 122 -4.28 -9.28 -2.93
N THR A 123 -5.29 -9.99 -3.43
CA THR A 123 -5.97 -9.63 -4.68
C THR A 123 -6.71 -8.32 -4.54
N SER A 124 -7.47 -8.15 -3.45
CA SER A 124 -8.22 -6.91 -3.20
C SER A 124 -7.27 -5.74 -2.99
N SER A 125 -6.20 -5.92 -2.20
CA SER A 125 -5.17 -4.90 -1.94
C SER A 125 -4.53 -4.42 -3.24
N GLY A 126 -4.04 -5.33 -4.08
CA GLY A 126 -3.35 -4.93 -5.30
C GLY A 126 -4.26 -4.32 -6.36
N ILE A 127 -5.51 -4.79 -6.47
CA ILE A 127 -6.49 -4.18 -7.39
C ILE A 127 -6.90 -2.80 -6.88
N SER A 128 -7.23 -2.64 -5.59
CA SER A 128 -7.62 -1.34 -5.04
C SER A 128 -6.49 -0.33 -5.15
N SER A 129 -5.26 -0.76 -4.89
CA SER A 129 -4.06 0.09 -5.02
C SER A 129 -3.81 0.50 -6.48
N GLY A 130 -3.89 -0.45 -7.41
CA GLY A 130 -3.77 -0.14 -8.85
C GLY A 130 -4.85 0.85 -9.33
N LEU A 131 -6.09 0.69 -8.87
CA LEU A 131 -7.19 1.63 -9.18
C LEU A 131 -6.99 3.00 -8.53
N TYR A 132 -6.49 3.03 -7.29
CA TYR A 132 -6.13 4.27 -6.60
C TYR A 132 -5.07 5.04 -7.37
N HIS A 133 -3.96 4.39 -7.73
CA HIS A 133 -2.87 5.03 -8.48
C HIS A 133 -3.27 5.42 -9.91
N ALA A 134 -4.18 4.68 -10.55
CA ALA A 134 -4.78 5.10 -11.82
C ALA A 134 -5.64 6.37 -11.69
N CYS A 135 -6.32 6.53 -10.56
CA CYS A 135 -7.11 7.72 -10.26
C CYS A 135 -6.21 8.91 -9.88
N ASP A 136 -5.16 8.68 -9.09
CA ASP A 136 -4.22 9.70 -8.61
C ASP A 136 -3.51 10.43 -9.75
N VAL A 137 -3.01 9.65 -10.73
CA VAL A 137 -2.37 10.20 -11.94
C VAL A 137 -3.37 10.80 -12.93
N GLY A 138 -4.67 10.74 -12.64
CA GLY A 138 -5.73 11.35 -13.46
C GLY A 138 -6.11 10.55 -14.71
N ALA A 139 -5.80 9.26 -14.78
CA ALA A 139 -6.17 8.42 -15.91
C ALA A 139 -7.67 8.05 -15.86
N TRP A 140 -8.12 7.41 -14.78
CA TRP A 140 -9.52 7.04 -14.58
C TRP A 140 -9.79 6.68 -13.11
N CYS A 141 -10.97 7.06 -12.60
CA CYS A 141 -11.39 6.77 -11.22
C CYS A 141 -12.64 5.90 -11.20
N ALA A 142 -12.54 4.69 -10.66
CA ALA A 142 -13.69 3.78 -10.48
C ALA A 142 -14.64 4.24 -9.36
N LEU A 143 -14.08 4.82 -8.30
CA LEU A 143 -14.74 5.33 -7.11
C LEU A 143 -14.15 6.70 -6.76
N SER A 144 -14.70 7.36 -5.72
CA SER A 144 -14.11 8.62 -5.25
C SER A 144 -12.68 8.40 -4.76
N PHE A 145 -11.83 9.42 -4.97
CA PHE A 145 -10.41 9.37 -4.60
C PHE A 145 -10.21 8.96 -3.13
N HIS A 146 -11.00 9.54 -2.22
CA HIS A 146 -10.95 9.22 -0.79
C HIS A 146 -11.22 7.74 -0.49
N VAL A 147 -12.21 7.13 -1.17
CA VAL A 147 -12.54 5.72 -0.96
C VAL A 147 -11.43 4.81 -1.50
N LEU A 148 -10.88 5.13 -2.67
CA LEU A 148 -9.77 4.37 -3.25
C LEU A 148 -8.51 4.45 -2.38
N GLN A 149 -8.20 5.65 -1.89
CA GLN A 149 -7.10 5.86 -0.95
C GLN A 149 -7.29 5.05 0.33
N PHE A 150 -8.47 5.14 0.96
CA PHE A 150 -8.81 4.36 2.14
C PHE A 150 -8.60 2.85 1.91
N MET A 151 -9.12 2.32 0.80
CA MET A 151 -9.00 0.91 0.46
C MET A 151 -7.54 0.49 0.24
N ASP A 152 -6.73 1.30 -0.44
CA ASP A 152 -5.30 1.03 -0.67
C ASP A 152 -4.55 0.84 0.66
N PHE A 153 -4.65 1.82 1.56
CA PHE A 153 -3.96 1.76 2.85
C PHE A 153 -4.50 0.65 3.75
N TRP A 154 -5.82 0.55 3.92
CA TRP A 154 -6.44 -0.43 4.80
C TRP A 154 -6.13 -1.87 4.38
N LEU A 155 -6.33 -2.20 3.09
CA LEU A 155 -6.09 -3.55 2.59
C LEU A 155 -4.61 -3.90 2.58
N SER A 156 -3.72 -2.93 2.36
CA SER A 156 -2.27 -3.14 2.50
C SER A 156 -1.87 -3.46 3.93
N PHE A 157 -2.43 -2.77 4.93
CA PHE A 157 -2.19 -3.10 6.35
C PHE A 157 -2.70 -4.50 6.70
N MET A 158 -3.90 -4.84 6.22
CA MET A 158 -4.47 -6.17 6.39
C MET A 158 -3.62 -7.26 5.74
N ALA A 159 -3.11 -7.02 4.53
CA ALA A 159 -2.25 -7.97 3.83
C ALA A 159 -0.95 -8.27 4.60
N VAL A 160 -0.30 -7.23 5.15
CA VAL A 160 0.93 -7.39 5.95
C VAL A 160 0.66 -8.18 7.22
N VAL A 161 -0.35 -7.79 8.01
CA VAL A 161 -0.65 -8.48 9.28
C VAL A 161 -1.15 -9.90 9.01
N SER A 162 -1.98 -10.10 7.98
CA SER A 162 -2.48 -11.42 7.60
C SER A 162 -1.36 -12.37 7.15
N THR A 163 -0.32 -11.85 6.47
CA THR A 163 0.90 -12.62 6.16
C THR A 163 1.47 -13.26 7.43
N PHE A 164 1.60 -12.48 8.50
CA PHE A 164 2.15 -12.92 9.78
C PHE A 164 1.22 -13.88 10.53
N VAL A 165 -0.10 -13.59 10.54
CA VAL A 165 -1.11 -14.48 11.12
C VAL A 165 -1.14 -15.84 10.41
N TYR A 166 -0.96 -15.86 9.09
CA TYR A 166 -0.88 -17.08 8.29
C TYR A 166 0.31 -17.97 8.67
N LEU A 167 1.45 -17.35 9.00
CA LEU A 167 2.66 -18.06 9.45
C LEU A 167 2.56 -18.54 10.89
N ALA A 168 1.81 -17.83 11.73
CA ALA A 168 1.65 -18.13 13.14
C ALA A 168 1.01 -19.52 13.39
N ALA A 169 1.42 -20.15 14.49
CA ALA A 169 0.96 -21.46 14.93
C ALA A 169 -0.33 -21.40 15.77
N ILE A 170 -1.33 -20.73 15.23
CA ILE A 170 -2.57 -20.43 15.94
C ILE A 170 -3.72 -21.25 15.32
N ASP A 171 -4.70 -21.62 16.13
CA ASP A 171 -5.92 -22.28 15.67
C ASP A 171 -6.77 -21.35 14.77
N GLU A 172 -7.51 -21.92 13.83
CA GLU A 172 -8.36 -21.15 12.90
C GLU A 172 -9.39 -20.21 13.58
N PRO A 173 -10.06 -20.59 14.68
CA PRO A 173 -10.93 -19.67 15.44
C PRO A 173 -10.20 -18.43 15.94
N SER A 174 -9.01 -18.61 16.51
CA SER A 174 -8.17 -17.51 16.99
C SER A 174 -7.64 -16.65 15.84
N LYS A 175 -7.22 -17.25 14.71
CA LYS A 175 -6.83 -16.46 13.51
C LYS A 175 -7.96 -15.56 13.01
N ARG A 176 -9.18 -16.10 12.93
CA ARG A 176 -10.36 -15.32 12.55
C ARG A 176 -10.60 -14.15 13.52
N THR A 177 -10.49 -14.41 14.82
CA THR A 177 -10.62 -13.37 15.85
C THR A 177 -9.57 -12.27 15.69
N ILE A 178 -8.31 -12.66 15.48
CA ILE A 178 -7.21 -11.70 15.25
C ILE A 178 -7.46 -10.89 13.98
N HIS A 179 -7.84 -11.53 12.86
CA HIS A 179 -8.16 -10.82 11.63
C HIS A 179 -9.29 -9.80 11.82
N THR A 180 -10.36 -10.14 12.56
CA THR A 180 -11.46 -9.19 12.82
C THR A 180 -11.00 -7.99 13.64
N ILE A 181 -10.23 -8.22 14.72
CA ILE A 181 -9.72 -7.12 15.57
C ILE A 181 -8.80 -6.22 14.75
N VAL A 182 -7.85 -6.81 14.01
CA VAL A 182 -6.90 -6.07 13.18
C VAL A 182 -7.65 -5.31 12.08
N ALA A 183 -8.68 -5.87 11.46
CA ALA A 183 -9.48 -5.19 10.43
C ALA A 183 -10.12 -3.92 10.95
N ILE A 184 -10.72 -3.97 12.15
CA ILE A 184 -11.34 -2.79 12.78
C ILE A 184 -10.28 -1.73 13.10
N LEU A 185 -9.17 -2.14 13.74
CA LEU A 185 -8.11 -1.20 14.14
C LEU A 185 -7.44 -0.55 12.92
N THR A 186 -7.09 -1.35 11.90
CA THR A 186 -6.42 -0.85 10.69
C THR A 186 -7.34 0.02 9.83
N ALA A 187 -8.66 -0.25 9.82
CA ALA A 187 -9.63 0.63 9.15
C ALA A 187 -9.69 2.00 9.84
N LEU A 188 -9.77 2.03 11.17
CA LEU A 188 -9.75 3.30 11.92
C LEU A 188 -8.44 4.06 11.70
N MET A 189 -7.31 3.36 11.61
CA MET A 189 -6.01 3.97 11.30
C MET A 189 -5.96 4.55 9.88
N ALA A 190 -6.53 3.86 8.89
CA ALA A 190 -6.61 4.35 7.52
C ALA A 190 -7.47 5.62 7.43
N GLU A 191 -8.62 5.66 8.13
CA GLU A 191 -9.53 6.82 8.10
C GLU A 191 -8.99 8.04 8.85
N THR A 192 -8.35 7.84 10.01
CA THR A 192 -7.92 8.95 10.89
C THR A 192 -6.60 9.62 10.45
N GLY A 193 -5.95 9.10 9.42
CA GLY A 193 -4.76 9.71 8.81
C GLY A 193 -3.86 8.72 8.11
N ALA A 194 -4.34 8.12 7.02
CA ALA A 194 -3.65 7.10 6.22
C ALA A 194 -2.17 7.40 5.91
N THR A 195 -1.83 8.66 5.66
CA THR A 195 -0.49 9.12 5.23
C THR A 195 0.46 9.44 6.37
N ARG A 196 0.06 9.29 7.64
CA ARG A 196 0.99 9.47 8.75
C ARG A 196 1.98 8.30 8.76
N SER A 197 3.26 8.58 8.56
CA SER A 197 4.35 7.61 8.62
C SER A 197 4.37 6.78 9.92
N SER A 198 3.81 7.30 11.01
CA SER A 198 3.59 6.56 12.27
C SER A 198 2.73 5.32 12.12
N ASN A 199 1.76 5.32 11.19
CA ASN A 199 0.78 4.23 11.05
C ASN A 199 1.43 2.96 10.52
N ILE A 200 2.40 3.08 9.60
CA ILE A 200 3.13 1.92 9.06
C ILE A 200 4.06 1.31 10.10
N VAL A 201 4.76 2.15 10.89
CA VAL A 201 5.56 1.65 12.02
C VAL A 201 4.67 0.87 12.98
N LEU A 202 3.47 1.37 13.25
CA LEU A 202 2.50 0.74 14.13
C LEU A 202 1.98 -0.58 13.54
N VAL A 203 1.71 -0.66 12.23
CA VAL A 203 1.27 -1.90 11.54
C VAL A 203 2.37 -2.95 11.51
N ILE A 204 3.62 -2.57 11.22
CA ILE A 204 4.77 -3.49 11.27
C ILE A 204 5.00 -3.96 12.71
N ALA A 205 4.87 -3.08 13.70
CA ALA A 205 4.95 -3.43 15.11
C ALA A 205 3.84 -4.41 15.51
N ILE A 206 2.58 -4.16 15.12
CA ILE A 206 1.45 -5.07 15.35
C ILE A 206 1.70 -6.43 14.70
N GLY A 207 2.17 -6.46 13.45
CA GLY A 207 2.49 -7.71 12.75
C GLY A 207 3.61 -8.50 13.45
N SER A 208 4.65 -7.82 13.89
CA SER A 208 5.77 -8.40 14.63
C SER A 208 5.35 -8.92 16.01
N ILE A 209 4.53 -8.15 16.73
CA ILE A 209 3.92 -8.55 18.00
C ILE A 209 3.00 -9.75 17.77
N GLY A 210 2.22 -9.77 16.69
CA GLY A 210 1.37 -10.91 16.32
C GLY A 210 2.16 -12.19 16.10
N LEU A 211 3.30 -12.12 15.40
CA LEU A 211 4.23 -13.25 15.28
C LEU A 211 4.77 -13.68 16.64
N LEU A 212 5.23 -12.74 17.46
CA LEU A 212 5.78 -13.03 18.79
C LEU A 212 4.72 -13.67 19.69
N VAL A 213 3.50 -13.15 19.68
CA VAL A 213 2.35 -13.70 20.43
C VAL A 213 1.98 -15.08 19.92
N GLY A 214 1.93 -15.30 18.60
CA GLY A 214 1.71 -16.62 18.03
C GLY A 214 2.77 -17.64 18.45
N TRP A 215 4.02 -17.20 18.52
CA TRP A 215 5.14 -18.01 19.00
C TRP A 215 5.06 -18.29 20.50
N LEU A 216 4.68 -17.28 21.30
CA LEU A 216 4.45 -17.42 22.74
C LEU A 216 3.25 -18.33 23.05
N ILE A 217 2.18 -18.29 22.26
CA ILE A 217 1.03 -19.18 22.45
C ILE A 217 1.43 -20.64 22.20
N GLU A 218 2.20 -20.91 21.14
CA GLU A 218 2.75 -22.25 20.85
C GLU A 218 3.69 -22.71 21.97
N PHE A 219 4.55 -21.82 22.44
CA PHE A 219 5.42 -22.01 23.60
C PHE A 219 4.63 -22.40 24.85
N PHE A 220 3.57 -21.65 25.19
CA PHE A 220 2.75 -21.90 26.38
C PHE A 220 1.83 -23.12 26.24
N THR A 221 1.29 -23.43 25.07
CA THR A 221 0.46 -24.65 24.87
C THR A 221 1.30 -25.93 24.97
N HIS A 222 2.50 -25.94 24.41
CA HIS A 222 3.44 -27.05 24.60
C HIS A 222 3.95 -27.14 26.04
N TYR A 223 4.22 -26.00 26.69
CA TYR A 223 4.58 -25.97 28.11
C TYR A 223 3.44 -26.49 29.00
N ARG A 224 2.19 -26.08 28.77
CA ARG A 224 1.03 -26.52 29.57
C ARG A 224 0.74 -28.02 29.42
N ARG A 225 0.89 -28.58 28.22
CA ARG A 225 0.81 -30.04 27.99
C ARG A 225 1.89 -30.81 28.74
N TYR A 226 3.09 -30.26 28.87
CA TYR A 226 4.19 -30.87 29.60
C TYR A 226 4.05 -30.68 31.13
N SER A 227 3.63 -29.50 31.56
CA SER A 227 3.49 -29.12 32.97
C SER A 227 2.31 -29.80 33.68
N PHE A 228 1.30 -30.28 32.96
CA PHE A 228 0.17 -31.02 33.56
C PHE A 228 0.53 -32.47 33.92
N SER A 229 1.73 -32.96 33.56
CA SER A 229 2.18 -34.33 33.84
C SER A 229 3.10 -34.46 35.06
N THR A 230 3.59 -33.35 35.64
CA THR A 230 4.58 -33.43 36.72
C THR A 230 4.29 -32.40 37.79
N GLU A 231 3.81 -32.94 38.90
CA GLU A 231 3.54 -32.31 40.18
C GLU A 231 4.67 -31.38 40.64
N PHE A 232 4.23 -30.27 41.22
CA PHE A 232 4.99 -29.07 41.55
C PHE A 232 5.66 -29.24 42.93
N LEU A 233 6.94 -29.65 42.97
CA LEU A 233 7.93 -29.23 43.98
C LEU A 233 9.31 -29.86 43.70
N LEU A 234 10.37 -29.07 43.87
CA LEU A 234 11.82 -29.42 43.91
C LEU A 234 12.65 -29.38 42.60
N ASN A 235 13.77 -28.66 42.73
CA ASN A 235 14.96 -28.51 41.87
C ASN A 235 14.98 -27.45 40.74
N MET A 236 15.50 -26.26 41.10
CA MET A 236 15.94 -25.19 40.18
C MET A 236 17.01 -25.64 39.15
N LEU A 237 17.87 -26.60 39.50
CA LEU A 237 18.94 -27.09 38.59
C LEU A 237 18.38 -28.05 37.52
N GLN A 238 17.50 -28.96 37.93
CA GLN A 238 16.76 -29.86 37.03
C GLN A 238 15.85 -29.06 36.09
N ARG A 239 15.26 -27.97 36.61
CA ARG A 239 14.47 -27.01 35.84
C ARG A 239 15.29 -26.34 34.73
N TRP A 240 16.55 -25.97 34.96
CA TRP A 240 17.42 -25.38 33.92
C TRP A 240 17.80 -26.36 32.81
N GLN A 241 18.13 -27.61 33.16
CA GLN A 241 18.43 -28.66 32.17
C GLN A 241 17.21 -29.05 31.35
N THR A 242 16.03 -29.12 31.98
CA THR A 242 14.75 -29.41 31.31
C THR A 242 14.32 -28.25 30.41
N ILE A 243 14.52 -26.99 30.83
CA ILE A 243 14.28 -25.81 30.00
C ILE A 243 15.19 -25.81 28.78
N ASN A 244 16.48 -26.12 28.92
CA ASN A 244 17.40 -26.16 27.78
C ASN A 244 17.06 -27.27 26.78
N GLY A 245 16.74 -28.48 27.27
CA GLY A 245 16.30 -29.59 26.40
C GLY A 245 14.99 -29.30 25.68
N TRP A 246 14.06 -28.61 26.35
CA TRP A 246 12.80 -28.18 25.75
C TRP A 246 12.99 -27.03 24.76
N LEU A 247 13.81 -26.03 25.08
CA LEU A 247 14.17 -24.94 24.17
C LEU A 247 14.79 -25.50 22.90
N HIS A 248 15.67 -26.51 23.02
CA HIS A 248 16.25 -27.21 21.89
C HIS A 248 15.18 -27.90 21.03
N ASN A 249 14.17 -28.53 21.64
CA ASN A 249 13.05 -29.15 20.90
C ASN A 249 12.15 -28.12 20.21
N VAL A 250 11.89 -26.97 20.84
CA VAL A 250 11.14 -25.85 20.23
C VAL A 250 11.93 -25.30 19.06
N ILE A 251 13.22 -25.01 19.23
CA ILE A 251 14.13 -24.54 18.17
C ILE A 251 14.15 -25.54 17.01
N LYS A 252 14.29 -26.83 17.29
CA LYS A 252 14.28 -27.89 16.26
C LYS A 252 12.95 -27.94 15.50
N THR A 253 11.83 -27.75 16.19
CA THR A 253 10.50 -27.73 15.58
C THR A 253 10.30 -26.51 14.67
N VAL A 254 10.71 -25.33 15.15
CA VAL A 254 10.68 -24.08 14.37
C VAL A 254 11.59 -24.19 13.15
N ILE A 255 12.80 -24.75 13.32
CA ILE A 255 13.75 -24.91 12.22
C ILE A 255 13.19 -25.83 11.12
N ARG A 256 12.47 -26.89 11.49
CA ARG A 256 11.88 -27.84 10.53
C ARG A 256 10.65 -27.28 9.82
N ARG A 257 9.96 -26.31 10.43
CA ARG A 257 8.68 -25.76 9.93
C ARG A 257 8.87 -24.73 8.81
N PHE A 258 10.02 -24.07 8.77
CA PHE A 258 10.28 -23.01 7.81
C PHE A 258 11.48 -23.32 6.93
N ARG A 259 11.35 -23.00 5.65
CA ARG A 259 12.48 -22.89 4.72
C ARG A 259 13.18 -21.56 4.97
N TRP A 260 14.21 -21.56 5.81
CA TRP A 260 14.89 -20.36 6.29
C TRP A 260 15.42 -19.42 5.20
N PHE A 261 15.80 -19.97 4.04
CA PHE A 261 16.18 -19.16 2.88
C PHE A 261 15.07 -18.17 2.50
N PHE A 262 13.81 -18.64 2.43
CA PHE A 262 12.66 -17.80 2.12
C PHE A 262 12.30 -16.85 3.27
N VAL A 263 12.49 -17.27 4.52
CA VAL A 263 12.29 -16.37 5.68
C VAL A 263 13.26 -15.19 5.61
N LEU A 264 14.55 -15.47 5.38
CA LEU A 264 15.59 -14.45 5.25
C LEU A 264 15.30 -13.52 4.07
N ALA A 265 14.95 -14.08 2.90
CA ALA A 265 14.56 -13.29 1.73
C ALA A 265 13.33 -12.40 2.01
N GLY A 266 12.34 -12.91 2.73
CA GLY A 266 11.17 -12.15 3.17
C GLY A 266 11.54 -10.95 4.05
N PHE A 267 12.39 -11.15 5.06
CA PHE A 267 12.85 -10.04 5.91
C PHE A 267 13.71 -9.01 5.16
N VAL A 268 14.56 -9.45 4.21
CA VAL A 268 15.33 -8.53 3.36
C VAL A 268 14.38 -7.68 2.50
N ALA A 269 13.38 -8.29 1.86
CA ALA A 269 12.38 -7.58 1.09
C ALA A 269 11.53 -6.63 1.96
N LEU A 270 11.18 -7.04 3.18
CA LEU A 270 10.46 -6.20 4.14
C LEU A 270 11.29 -4.97 4.57
N ALA A 271 12.59 -5.15 4.80
CA ALA A 271 13.51 -4.05 5.07
C ALA A 271 13.64 -3.10 3.87
N MET A 272 13.66 -3.64 2.65
CA MET A 272 13.62 -2.82 1.42
C MET A 272 12.32 -2.02 1.29
N ALA A 273 11.17 -2.59 1.67
CA ALA A 273 9.91 -1.86 1.72
C ALA A 273 9.96 -0.71 2.75
N ALA A 274 10.44 -0.98 3.96
CA ALA A 274 10.54 0.03 5.03
C ALA A 274 11.53 1.16 4.69
N THR A 275 12.65 0.84 4.05
CA THR A 275 13.62 1.84 3.58
C THR A 275 13.05 2.66 2.42
N SER A 276 12.35 2.03 1.47
CA SER A 276 11.69 2.75 0.36
C SER A 276 10.69 3.78 0.87
N TRP A 277 9.87 3.39 1.86
CA TRP A 277 8.94 4.32 2.51
C TRP A 277 9.67 5.47 3.23
N SER A 278 10.78 5.19 3.89
CA SER A 278 11.54 6.21 4.65
C SER A 278 12.26 7.22 3.75
N LEU A 279 12.52 6.86 2.49
CA LEU A 279 13.19 7.69 1.49
C LEU A 279 12.18 8.45 0.60
N GLU A 280 10.89 8.18 0.75
CA GLU A 280 9.82 8.80 -0.01
C GLU A 280 9.80 10.32 0.23
N SER A 281 9.90 11.09 -0.86
CA SER A 281 9.72 12.54 -0.87
C SER A 281 8.71 12.92 -1.96
N THR A 282 8.21 14.16 -1.95
CA THR A 282 7.24 14.63 -2.97
C THR A 282 7.76 14.46 -4.40
N GLU A 283 9.05 14.72 -4.64
CA GLU A 283 9.68 14.60 -5.95
C GLU A 283 9.96 13.15 -6.37
N SER A 284 10.26 12.29 -5.40
CA SER A 284 10.71 10.91 -5.62
C SER A 284 9.64 9.86 -5.34
N TYR A 285 8.43 10.32 -5.01
CA TYR A 285 7.26 9.52 -4.66
C TYR A 285 7.03 8.39 -5.66
N TRP A 286 7.00 8.73 -6.95
CA TRP A 286 6.69 7.76 -8.01
C TRP A 286 7.64 6.56 -8.02
N PHE A 287 8.91 6.76 -7.67
CA PHE A 287 9.93 5.72 -7.68
C PHE A 287 9.92 4.92 -6.37
N TRP A 288 10.03 5.60 -5.23
CA TRP A 288 10.11 4.93 -3.93
C TRP A 288 8.82 4.22 -3.54
N HIS A 289 7.68 4.81 -3.88
CA HIS A 289 6.39 4.18 -3.62
C HIS A 289 6.17 2.95 -4.52
N SER A 290 6.62 3.00 -5.79
CA SER A 290 6.64 1.80 -6.67
C SER A 290 7.53 0.69 -6.10
N MET A 291 8.72 1.06 -5.60
CA MET A 291 9.64 0.12 -4.95
C MET A 291 9.04 -0.48 -3.67
N TRP A 292 8.28 0.31 -2.91
CA TRP A 292 7.54 -0.17 -1.75
C TRP A 292 6.54 -1.27 -2.13
N HIS A 293 5.70 -1.05 -3.15
CA HIS A 293 4.74 -2.04 -3.66
C HIS A 293 5.41 -3.37 -4.05
N VAL A 294 6.46 -3.29 -4.87
CA VAL A 294 7.19 -4.49 -5.31
C VAL A 294 7.80 -5.21 -4.12
N SER A 295 8.44 -4.47 -3.20
CA SER A 295 9.14 -5.05 -2.05
C SER A 295 8.19 -5.67 -1.03
N ILE A 296 7.04 -5.04 -0.75
CA ILE A 296 6.10 -5.54 0.26
C ILE A 296 5.38 -6.81 -0.21
N TYR A 297 4.92 -6.85 -1.47
CA TYR A 297 4.31 -8.06 -2.02
C TYR A 297 5.32 -9.20 -2.20
N THR A 298 6.56 -8.87 -2.59
CA THR A 298 7.66 -9.86 -2.66
C THR A 298 7.99 -10.43 -1.28
N SER A 299 8.01 -9.59 -0.26
CA SER A 299 8.16 -10.00 1.14
C SER A 299 7.06 -10.99 1.54
N SER A 300 5.78 -10.64 1.33
CA SER A 300 4.66 -11.55 1.60
C SER A 300 4.77 -12.86 0.82
N PHE A 301 5.16 -12.82 -0.46
CA PHE A 301 5.36 -14.02 -1.27
C PHE A 301 6.40 -14.96 -0.66
N PHE A 302 7.58 -14.44 -0.30
CA PHE A 302 8.63 -15.24 0.33
C PHE A 302 8.21 -15.78 1.69
N PHE A 303 7.51 -14.98 2.50
CA PHE A 303 6.98 -15.45 3.77
C PHE A 303 6.02 -16.63 3.60
N ILE A 304 5.04 -16.57 2.70
CA ILE A 304 4.12 -17.70 2.47
C ILE A 304 4.86 -18.90 1.86
N CYS A 305 5.86 -18.68 0.99
CA CYS A 305 6.72 -19.76 0.45
C CYS A 305 7.60 -20.43 1.52
N SER A 306 7.88 -19.73 2.62
CA SER A 306 8.71 -20.26 3.70
C SER A 306 8.02 -21.36 4.50
N LYS A 307 6.69 -21.36 4.55
CA LYS A 307 5.91 -22.32 5.34
C LYS A 307 5.98 -23.71 4.71
N VAL A 308 6.57 -24.66 5.44
CA VAL A 308 6.56 -26.07 5.03
C VAL A 308 5.21 -26.65 5.40
N ASN A 309 4.40 -27.00 4.39
CA ASN A 309 3.26 -27.86 4.63
C ASN A 309 3.77 -29.24 5.00
N VAL A 310 3.54 -29.65 6.25
CA VAL A 310 3.67 -31.05 6.64
C VAL A 310 2.51 -31.77 5.94
N ILE A 311 2.75 -32.19 4.70
CA ILE A 311 1.89 -33.19 4.07
C ILE A 311 2.05 -34.41 4.97
N ASN A 312 0.99 -34.75 5.70
CA ASN A 312 0.88 -36.04 6.37
C ASN A 312 1.18 -37.11 5.33
N SER A 313 2.40 -37.62 5.34
CA SER A 313 2.86 -38.70 4.47
C SER A 313 2.30 -40.05 4.94
N GLU A 314 1.17 -40.03 5.65
CA GLU A 314 0.44 -41.20 6.14
C GLU A 314 -0.88 -41.43 5.38
N ASP A 315 -1.36 -40.50 4.54
CA ASP A 315 -2.58 -40.70 3.74
C ASP A 315 -2.32 -41.22 2.30
N GLN A 316 -1.07 -41.55 1.96
CA GLN A 316 -0.71 -42.15 0.66
C GLN A 316 -0.67 -43.69 0.70
N GLY A 317 -1.39 -44.32 1.62
CA GLY A 317 -1.48 -45.77 1.77
C GLY A 317 -2.83 -46.41 1.44
N SER A 318 -3.94 -45.67 1.35
CA SER A 318 -5.27 -46.33 1.31
C SER A 318 -6.38 -45.53 0.61
N THR A 319 -6.20 -45.11 -0.64
CA THR A 319 -7.32 -44.70 -1.51
C THR A 319 -7.06 -45.10 -2.97
N ASN A 320 -6.74 -46.37 -3.18
CA ASN A 320 -7.05 -47.06 -4.43
C ASN A 320 -8.37 -47.80 -4.18
N THR A 321 -9.47 -47.24 -4.67
CA THR A 321 -10.88 -47.71 -4.79
C THR A 321 -11.70 -46.49 -4.36
N GLU A 322 -12.17 -45.63 -5.26
CA GLU A 322 -13.52 -45.73 -5.81
C GLU A 322 -13.67 -44.62 -6.87
N TYR A 323 -13.28 -44.90 -8.11
CA TYR A 323 -13.61 -44.09 -9.29
C TYR A 323 -14.48 -44.94 -10.22
N GLN A 324 -15.69 -45.23 -9.74
CA GLN A 324 -16.87 -45.63 -10.51
C GLN A 324 -18.04 -44.97 -9.75
N LEU A 325 -19.01 -44.25 -10.29
CA LEU A 325 -19.56 -44.14 -11.63
C LEU A 325 -19.99 -42.68 -11.85
N THR A 326 -19.73 -42.13 -13.05
CA THR A 326 -20.63 -41.16 -13.68
C THR A 326 -20.32 -41.13 -15.18
N ARG A 327 -20.78 -42.20 -15.85
CA ARG A 327 -20.92 -42.20 -17.31
C ARG A 327 -22.03 -43.19 -17.67
N GLN A 328 -22.89 -42.76 -18.59
CA GLN A 328 -24.03 -43.46 -19.21
C GLN A 328 -25.36 -43.33 -18.45
N ASP A 329 -26.48 -42.92 -19.04
CA ASP A 329 -26.79 -42.61 -20.44
C ASP A 329 -27.96 -41.63 -20.54
N SER A 330 -27.84 -40.68 -21.45
CA SER A 330 -28.95 -39.99 -22.11
C SER A 330 -29.53 -40.92 -23.18
N LEU A 331 -30.83 -41.27 -23.11
CA LEU A 331 -31.80 -41.34 -24.24
C LEU A 331 -33.04 -42.19 -23.92
N SER A 332 -34.20 -41.56 -24.16
CA SER A 332 -35.51 -42.10 -24.58
C SER A 332 -36.12 -43.32 -23.90
N ARG A 333 -37.35 -43.16 -23.39
CA ARG A 333 -38.58 -43.70 -24.05
C ARG A 333 -39.83 -43.35 -23.23
N ASN A 334 -40.71 -42.55 -23.85
CA ASN A 334 -42.13 -42.51 -23.52
C ASN A 334 -42.72 -43.92 -23.67
N GLU A 335 -43.47 -44.40 -22.68
CA GLU A 335 -44.70 -45.16 -22.93
C GLU A 335 -45.58 -45.22 -21.68
N ASP A 336 -46.84 -44.85 -21.90
CA ASP A 336 -48.00 -44.95 -21.02
C ASP A 336 -48.16 -46.32 -20.34
N ARG A 337 -48.65 -46.32 -19.08
CA ARG A 337 -49.97 -46.87 -18.73
C ARG A 337 -50.27 -46.79 -17.23
N SER A 338 -51.31 -46.03 -16.90
CA SER A 338 -52.48 -46.41 -16.08
C SER A 338 -52.32 -47.55 -15.05
N THR A 339 -52.63 -47.29 -13.77
CA THR A 339 -53.95 -47.57 -13.13
C THR A 339 -53.90 -47.36 -11.60
N HIS A 340 -54.97 -46.75 -11.07
CA HIS A 340 -55.65 -46.94 -9.76
C HIS A 340 -54.79 -47.35 -8.53
N ILE A 341 -54.85 -46.66 -7.38
CA ILE A 341 -56.00 -46.22 -6.57
C ILE A 341 -55.65 -44.91 -5.84
#